data_AF-A0A3B9JDQ6-F1
#
_entry.id   AF-A0A3B9JDQ6-F1
#
_cell.length_a   1.000
_cell.length_b   1.000
_cell.length_c   1.000
_cell.angle_alpha   90.00
_cell.angle_beta   90.00
_cell.angle_gamma   90.00
#
_symmetry.space_group_name_H-M   'P 1'
#
loop_
_entity.id
_entity.type
_entity.pdbx_description
1 polymer ?
#
loop_
_entity_poly.entity_id
_entity_poly.type
_entity_poly.pdbx_seq_one_letter_code
_entity_poly.pdbx_strand_id
1 'polypeptide(L)'
;MENYPETLSYIDRGYHDYSYYEAFYFAAQAGQEALLRFPDTPRGRSWRWWLGNDLMQSSWFADQGKPSNYFVGLVSTSLNSKEMTVDELPEWISANMPDVSATLIQLEPIKGFIGNYVLQVNSLVLWVLEAPTEFQVYPMMDDFYYFFRKIETKDMTGDGIPEVLILLARDANFIGSVSTISAFDLSQVPFRQLTFGSNQRNELRWGGWSGSMVQPGDNHAVIQIQNSYLVGCPIYRMEEYFWNGYWFDLEKSHFKFDSEDATGLTYCDQLYLGSSYLDAKPNEIIPLFEEIQPYWPAEDNYFVPEPDAQDELRFRLGVLYALTGDSKKAIEHLTDIIDNPTIPQSSWIAPAKRFLAKYETADDLYIACITTSLCNADFVIEQSVQEMGITDFSSAIEKLESLGIPIKSSTLLDFDRDASPEYWFTVRHPNRDEIGFWIIAQTSDGLIAHYVDTVTTYVPPIKMFTATNEVIFQIGPGKMFTYQTSPRGEPVIGEYTIPEQISPAVLIRQNFDQLREMFYAGENPLKVKDGLLSLQESPDFVCDLREESYLLDWQYPSYCPDFYYLLGLTYELSGDQGSAVRTYWQVWRDYPNSPFAHMVQFKLEPIP
;
A
#
# COMPACT_ATOMS: atom_id res chain seq x y z
N MET A 1 33.32 -1.11 -16.98
CA MET A 1 32.15 -1.08 -16.09
C MET A 1 32.48 -0.63 -14.68
N GLU A 2 33.75 -0.55 -14.24
CA GLU A 2 34.07 0.10 -12.95
C GLU A 2 33.45 1.52 -12.92
N ASN A 3 32.54 1.75 -11.96
CA ASN A 3 31.76 2.97 -11.71
C ASN A 3 30.56 3.27 -12.65
N TYR A 4 30.12 2.35 -13.51
CA TYR A 4 28.80 2.49 -14.18
C TYR A 4 27.70 1.89 -13.28
N PRO A 5 26.52 2.54 -13.10
CA PRO A 5 26.01 3.73 -13.77
C PRO A 5 26.28 5.08 -13.07
N GLU A 6 27.09 5.12 -12.02
CA GLU A 6 27.48 6.36 -11.30
C GLU A 6 28.11 7.44 -12.22
N THR A 7 28.61 7.04 -13.39
CA THR A 7 29.15 7.94 -14.42
C THR A 7 28.10 8.57 -15.35
N LEU A 8 26.80 8.26 -15.22
CA LEU A 8 25.75 8.86 -16.07
C LEU A 8 25.60 10.36 -15.81
N SER A 9 25.46 11.15 -16.88
CA SER A 9 25.20 12.59 -16.74
C SER A 9 23.78 12.84 -16.23
N TYR A 10 23.51 14.00 -15.62
CA TYR A 10 22.15 14.36 -15.16
C TYR A 10 21.06 14.19 -16.24
N ILE A 11 21.41 14.44 -17.50
CA ILE A 11 20.48 14.28 -18.64
C ILE A 11 20.26 12.79 -18.94
N ASP A 12 21.31 11.98 -18.87
CA ASP A 12 21.25 10.54 -19.18
C ASP A 12 20.64 9.71 -18.05
N ARG A 13 20.53 10.26 -16.83
CA ARG A 13 19.82 9.62 -15.70
C ARG A 13 18.31 9.52 -15.94
N GLY A 14 17.75 10.31 -16.86
CA GLY A 14 16.33 10.27 -17.23
C GLY A 14 15.41 10.97 -16.21
N TYR A 15 14.10 10.98 -16.49
CA TYR A 15 13.10 11.57 -15.59
C TYR A 15 13.07 10.80 -14.26
N HIS A 16 13.19 11.50 -13.13
CA HIS A 16 13.30 10.90 -11.79
C HIS A 16 14.36 9.79 -11.65
N ASP A 17 15.51 9.95 -12.33
CA ASP A 17 16.59 8.96 -12.31
C ASP A 17 16.19 7.56 -12.81
N TYR A 18 15.09 7.44 -13.57
CA TYR A 18 14.60 6.15 -14.06
C TYR A 18 15.64 5.37 -14.87
N SER A 19 16.28 6.03 -15.83
CA SER A 19 17.34 5.41 -16.66
C SER A 19 18.61 5.12 -15.84
N TYR A 20 18.80 5.81 -14.73
CA TYR A 20 19.89 5.55 -13.80
C TYR A 20 19.67 4.27 -13.00
N TYR A 21 18.48 4.08 -12.41
CA TYR A 21 18.16 2.84 -11.69
C TYR A 21 18.02 1.64 -12.65
N GLU A 22 17.48 1.86 -13.85
CA GLU A 22 17.48 0.88 -14.94
C GLU A 22 18.89 0.39 -15.28
N ALA A 23 19.87 1.27 -15.29
CA ALA A 23 21.22 0.91 -15.68
C ALA A 23 21.88 -0.11 -14.71
N PHE A 24 21.51 -0.09 -13.43
CA PHE A 24 21.92 -1.11 -12.46
C PHE A 24 21.37 -2.50 -12.79
N TYR A 25 20.18 -2.60 -13.40
CA TYR A 25 19.64 -3.89 -13.85
C TYR A 25 20.58 -4.56 -14.87
N PHE A 26 21.03 -3.82 -15.89
CA PHE A 26 21.94 -4.37 -16.89
C PHE A 26 23.33 -4.70 -16.31
N ALA A 27 23.81 -3.88 -15.37
CA ALA A 27 25.05 -4.18 -14.63
C ALA A 27 24.93 -5.49 -13.83
N ALA A 28 23.80 -5.71 -13.16
CA ALA A 28 23.51 -6.95 -12.45
C ALA A 28 23.51 -8.18 -13.39
N GLN A 29 22.88 -8.10 -14.56
CA GLN A 29 22.89 -9.19 -15.55
C GLN A 29 24.32 -9.53 -16.03
N ALA A 30 25.13 -8.51 -16.29
CA ALA A 30 26.54 -8.70 -16.66
C ALA A 30 27.36 -9.31 -15.51
N GLY A 31 27.11 -8.88 -14.27
CA GLY A 31 27.75 -9.42 -13.06
C GLY A 31 27.39 -10.89 -12.81
N GLN A 32 26.12 -11.26 -12.99
CA GLN A 32 25.66 -12.65 -12.90
C GLN A 32 26.33 -13.53 -13.96
N GLU A 33 26.42 -13.05 -15.20
CA GLU A 33 27.11 -13.77 -16.27
C GLU A 33 28.61 -13.96 -15.95
N ALA A 34 29.28 -12.91 -15.48
CA ALA A 34 30.69 -12.95 -15.15
C ALA A 34 31.00 -13.96 -14.03
N LEU A 35 30.17 -13.99 -12.98
CA LEU A 35 30.31 -14.95 -11.87
C LEU A 35 30.01 -16.38 -12.30
N LEU A 36 29.05 -16.59 -13.21
CA LEU A 36 28.76 -17.90 -13.79
C LEU A 36 29.94 -18.44 -14.61
N ARG A 37 30.58 -17.60 -15.42
CA ARG A 37 31.69 -18.01 -16.30
C ARG A 37 33.02 -18.15 -15.57
N PHE A 38 33.24 -17.34 -14.54
CA PHE A 38 34.51 -17.27 -13.82
C PHE A 38 34.30 -17.46 -12.31
N PRO A 39 33.76 -18.61 -11.87
CA PRO A 39 33.39 -18.83 -10.47
C PRO A 39 34.59 -18.74 -9.51
N ASP A 40 35.79 -19.10 -9.99
CA ASP A 40 37.03 -19.13 -9.22
C ASP A 40 37.94 -17.90 -9.44
N THR A 41 37.42 -16.82 -10.03
CA THR A 41 38.22 -15.61 -10.27
C THR A 41 38.74 -15.02 -8.95
N PRO A 42 40.00 -14.55 -8.87
CA PRO A 42 40.52 -13.85 -7.69
C PRO A 42 39.71 -12.60 -7.31
N ARG A 43 38.96 -12.03 -8.26
CA ARG A 43 38.04 -10.91 -8.05
C ARG A 43 36.60 -11.34 -7.72
N GLY A 44 36.34 -12.63 -7.58
CA GLY A 44 34.98 -13.19 -7.44
C GLY A 44 34.26 -12.64 -6.21
N ARG A 45 34.98 -12.46 -5.10
CA ARG A 45 34.44 -11.82 -3.89
C ARG A 45 33.96 -10.40 -4.16
N SER A 46 34.80 -9.53 -4.73
CA SER A 46 34.39 -8.15 -5.05
C SER A 46 33.23 -8.10 -6.05
N TRP A 47 33.21 -9.02 -7.03
CA TRP A 47 32.13 -9.07 -8.01
C TRP A 47 30.80 -9.50 -7.40
N ARG A 48 30.81 -10.42 -6.42
CA ARG A 48 29.58 -10.79 -5.70
C ARG A 48 28.99 -9.61 -4.94
N TRP A 49 29.83 -8.75 -4.38
CA TRP A 49 29.38 -7.55 -3.68
C TRP A 49 28.85 -6.47 -4.61
N TRP A 50 29.54 -6.23 -5.73
CA TRP A 50 29.03 -5.34 -6.78
C TRP A 50 27.69 -5.83 -7.31
N LEU A 51 27.55 -7.13 -7.57
CA LEU A 51 26.26 -7.70 -7.96
C LEU A 51 25.17 -7.48 -6.90
N GLY A 52 25.48 -7.65 -5.61
CA GLY A 52 24.53 -7.37 -4.54
C GLY A 52 24.07 -5.91 -4.52
N ASN A 53 25.00 -4.97 -4.72
CA ASN A 53 24.68 -3.55 -4.87
C ASN A 53 23.82 -3.26 -6.09
N ASP A 54 24.18 -3.81 -7.24
CA ASP A 54 23.46 -3.58 -8.49
C ASP A 54 22.03 -4.13 -8.41
N LEU A 55 21.84 -5.32 -7.82
CA LEU A 55 20.51 -5.86 -7.54
C LEU A 55 19.71 -4.95 -6.61
N MET A 56 20.32 -4.47 -5.52
CA MET A 56 19.68 -3.57 -4.56
C MET A 56 19.29 -2.20 -5.16
N GLN A 57 20.05 -1.68 -6.12
CA GLN A 57 19.73 -0.40 -6.75
C GLN A 57 18.73 -0.58 -7.90
N SER A 58 18.80 -1.69 -8.63
CA SER A 58 17.90 -2.01 -9.74
C SER A 58 16.47 -2.30 -9.31
N SER A 59 16.24 -2.60 -8.03
CA SER A 59 14.91 -2.92 -7.50
C SER A 59 13.93 -1.75 -7.55
N TRP A 60 14.39 -0.51 -7.75
CA TRP A 60 13.50 0.64 -8.03
C TRP A 60 12.85 0.56 -9.41
N PHE A 61 13.38 -0.29 -10.28
CA PHE A 61 13.04 -0.35 -11.69
C PHE A 61 12.47 -1.72 -12.10
N ALA A 62 12.99 -2.80 -11.52
CA ALA A 62 12.52 -4.14 -11.79
C ALA A 62 12.38 -4.91 -10.48
N ASP A 63 11.20 -5.50 -10.24
CA ASP A 63 10.96 -6.48 -9.16
C ASP A 63 11.67 -7.82 -9.44
N GLN A 64 12.80 -7.77 -10.13
CA GLN A 64 13.43 -8.90 -10.80
C GLN A 64 14.81 -9.11 -10.21
N GLY A 65 14.90 -10.10 -9.32
CA GLY A 65 16.16 -10.55 -8.73
C GLY A 65 16.22 -10.51 -7.21
N LYS A 66 15.08 -10.46 -6.51
CA LYS A 66 14.90 -10.56 -5.04
C LYS A 66 16.22 -10.33 -4.29
N PRO A 67 16.69 -9.08 -4.19
CA PRO A 67 18.04 -8.80 -3.71
C PRO A 67 18.25 -9.38 -2.30
N SER A 68 17.17 -9.41 -1.52
CA SER A 68 17.08 -10.10 -0.23
C SER A 68 17.60 -11.54 -0.25
N ASN A 69 17.17 -12.39 -1.20
CA ASN A 69 17.64 -13.77 -1.34
C ASN A 69 19.12 -13.85 -1.68
N TYR A 70 19.60 -12.92 -2.52
CA TYR A 70 21.02 -12.85 -2.85
C TYR A 70 21.86 -12.51 -1.60
N PHE A 71 21.44 -11.52 -0.82
CA PHE A 71 22.08 -11.16 0.44
C PHE A 71 21.95 -12.24 1.51
N VAL A 72 20.83 -12.97 1.58
CA VAL A 72 20.67 -14.17 2.44
C VAL A 72 21.79 -15.17 2.13
N GLY A 73 22.01 -15.48 0.84
CA GLY A 73 23.08 -16.39 0.43
C GLY A 73 24.48 -15.87 0.77
N LEU A 74 24.73 -14.58 0.54
CA LEU A 74 26.02 -13.93 0.81
C LEU A 74 26.35 -13.92 2.31
N VAL A 75 25.40 -13.50 3.15
CA VAL A 75 25.55 -13.45 4.61
C VAL A 75 25.66 -14.85 5.20
N SER A 76 24.76 -15.76 4.83
CA SER A 76 24.78 -17.14 5.34
C SER A 76 26.07 -17.87 4.97
N THR A 77 26.56 -17.73 3.73
CA THR A 77 27.79 -18.39 3.29
C THR A 77 29.00 -17.88 4.08
N SER A 78 29.15 -16.56 4.23
CA SER A 78 30.32 -15.99 4.91
C SER A 78 30.34 -16.24 6.42
N LEU A 79 29.18 -16.29 7.08
CA LEU A 79 29.08 -16.71 8.48
C LEU A 79 29.45 -18.20 8.64
N ASN A 80 28.87 -19.07 7.81
CA ASN A 80 29.08 -20.52 7.90
C ASN A 80 30.49 -20.96 7.47
N SER A 81 31.15 -20.21 6.57
CA SER A 81 32.54 -20.45 6.20
C SER A 81 33.55 -19.87 7.19
N LYS A 82 33.08 -19.14 8.22
CA LYS A 82 33.90 -18.43 9.22
C LYS A 82 34.83 -17.38 8.59
N GLU A 83 34.43 -16.80 7.46
CA GLU A 83 35.08 -15.63 6.88
C GLU A 83 34.92 -14.39 7.77
N MET A 84 33.89 -14.39 8.60
CA MET A 84 33.56 -13.36 9.59
C MET A 84 32.80 -13.98 10.77
N THR A 85 32.58 -13.17 11.81
CA THR A 85 31.64 -13.42 12.90
C THR A 85 30.39 -12.55 12.77
N VAL A 86 29.32 -12.91 13.50
CA VAL A 86 28.06 -12.14 13.46
C VAL A 86 28.24 -10.68 13.90
N ASP A 87 29.08 -10.42 14.91
CA ASP A 87 29.34 -9.07 15.41
C ASP A 87 30.11 -8.20 14.40
N GLU A 88 30.83 -8.82 13.46
CA GLU A 88 31.58 -8.14 12.40
C GLU A 88 30.70 -7.80 11.19
N LEU A 89 29.43 -8.25 11.14
CA LEU A 89 28.54 -8.08 9.97
C LEU A 89 28.44 -6.62 9.49
N PRO A 90 28.17 -5.62 10.35
CA PRO A 90 28.05 -4.24 9.91
C PRO A 90 29.34 -3.71 9.26
N GLU A 91 30.48 -3.91 9.92
CA GLU A 91 31.78 -3.45 9.43
C GLU A 91 32.18 -4.19 8.14
N TRP A 92 31.88 -5.48 8.06
CA TRP A 92 32.15 -6.29 6.89
C TRP A 92 31.33 -5.85 5.68
N ILE A 93 30.06 -5.49 5.87
CA ILE A 93 29.23 -4.93 4.79
C ILE A 93 29.79 -3.59 4.34
N SER A 94 30.03 -2.65 5.25
CA SER A 94 30.55 -1.32 4.90
C SER A 94 31.94 -1.38 4.26
N ALA A 95 32.77 -2.36 4.60
CA ALA A 95 34.06 -2.57 3.94
C ALA A 95 33.94 -3.01 2.47
N ASN A 96 32.87 -3.71 2.11
CA ASN A 96 32.63 -4.16 0.73
C ASN A 96 31.69 -3.23 -0.05
N MET A 97 30.85 -2.46 0.65
CA MET A 97 29.90 -1.50 0.09
C MET A 97 29.94 -0.20 0.93
N PRO A 98 30.90 0.71 0.67
CA PRO A 98 31.14 1.89 1.51
C PRO A 98 29.95 2.87 1.62
N ASP A 99 29.11 2.93 0.59
CA ASP A 99 27.93 3.81 0.54
C ASP A 99 26.68 3.16 1.17
N VAL A 100 26.84 1.97 1.77
CA VAL A 100 25.75 1.21 2.37
C VAL A 100 25.91 1.17 3.89
N SER A 101 24.86 1.62 4.56
CA SER A 101 24.74 1.52 6.01
C SER A 101 24.26 0.13 6.41
N ALA A 102 24.87 -0.44 7.43
CA ALA A 102 24.42 -1.69 8.03
C ALA A 102 24.32 -1.54 9.54
N THR A 103 23.25 -2.07 10.13
CA THR A 103 23.04 -2.09 11.58
C THR A 103 22.61 -3.49 12.01
N LEU A 104 23.10 -3.92 13.16
CA LEU A 104 22.78 -5.22 13.75
C LEU A 104 22.05 -4.99 15.08
N ILE A 105 20.85 -5.55 15.19
CA ILE A 105 20.04 -5.51 16.41
C ILE A 105 20.07 -6.91 17.01
N GLN A 106 20.66 -7.05 18.19
CA GLN A 106 20.67 -8.30 18.93
C GLN A 106 19.34 -8.47 19.68
N LEU A 107 18.76 -9.66 19.57
CA LEU A 107 17.54 -10.08 20.25
C LEU A 107 17.84 -11.23 21.22
N GLU A 108 16.89 -11.50 22.12
CA GLU A 108 16.96 -12.68 22.96
C GLU A 108 16.91 -13.97 22.12
N PRO A 109 17.76 -14.97 22.40
CA PRO A 109 17.75 -16.23 21.67
C PRO A 109 16.41 -16.97 21.80
N ILE A 110 15.89 -17.47 20.67
CA ILE A 110 14.70 -18.31 20.64
C ILE A 110 15.08 -19.79 20.83
N LYS A 111 14.09 -20.62 21.18
CA LYS A 111 14.31 -22.04 21.49
C LYS A 111 15.00 -22.78 20.34
N GLY A 112 16.16 -23.37 20.63
CA GLY A 112 16.96 -24.14 19.67
C GLY A 112 18.13 -23.37 19.06
N PHE A 113 18.22 -22.07 19.32
CA PHE A 113 19.26 -21.18 18.82
C PHE A 113 20.03 -20.55 19.98
N ILE A 114 21.29 -20.21 19.74
CA ILE A 114 22.20 -19.58 20.71
C ILE A 114 22.34 -18.07 20.46
N GLY A 115 21.93 -17.60 19.27
CA GLY A 115 21.90 -16.19 18.90
C GLY A 115 20.72 -15.87 17.98
N ASN A 116 20.21 -14.65 18.09
CA ASN A 116 19.07 -14.13 17.35
C ASN A 116 19.30 -12.66 17.04
N TYR A 117 19.27 -12.29 15.76
CA TYR A 117 19.65 -10.96 15.30
C TYR A 117 18.78 -10.48 14.15
N VAL A 118 18.56 -9.17 14.08
CA VAL A 118 18.01 -8.50 12.91
C VAL A 118 19.12 -7.66 12.29
N LEU A 119 19.45 -7.98 11.05
CA LEU A 119 20.44 -7.24 10.26
C LEU A 119 19.70 -6.34 9.28
N GLN A 120 19.89 -5.03 9.43
CA GLN A 120 19.43 -4.03 8.47
C GLN A 120 20.61 -3.63 7.56
N VAL A 121 20.38 -3.61 6.25
CA VAL A 121 21.35 -3.17 5.23
C VAL A 121 20.66 -2.17 4.33
N ASN A 122 20.83 -0.87 4.60
CA ASN A 122 19.99 0.20 4.08
C ASN A 122 18.49 -0.13 4.28
N SER A 123 17.86 -0.55 3.18
CA SER A 123 16.46 -0.91 3.09
C SER A 123 16.19 -2.41 3.29
N LEU A 124 17.18 -3.27 3.09
CA LEU A 124 17.03 -4.69 3.32
C LEU A 124 16.97 -5.00 4.82
N VAL A 125 16.08 -5.92 5.21
CA VAL A 125 16.03 -6.46 6.57
C VAL A 125 16.09 -7.98 6.51
N LEU A 126 17.08 -8.54 7.20
CA LEU A 126 17.33 -9.97 7.32
C LEU A 126 17.21 -10.41 8.76
N TRP A 127 16.61 -11.58 8.97
CA TRP A 127 16.63 -12.27 10.25
C TRP A 127 17.76 -13.29 10.27
N VAL A 128 18.69 -13.16 11.22
CA VAL A 128 19.88 -14.01 11.35
C VAL A 128 19.79 -14.81 12.65
N LEU A 129 19.83 -16.12 12.54
CA LEU A 129 19.78 -17.05 13.66
C LEU A 129 21.07 -17.86 13.75
N GLU A 130 21.65 -17.91 14.94
CA GLU A 130 22.83 -18.73 15.22
C GLU A 130 22.39 -20.04 15.90
N ALA A 131 22.52 -21.16 15.19
CA ALA A 131 22.38 -22.50 15.75
C ALA A 131 23.76 -23.02 16.20
N PRO A 132 23.83 -24.08 17.02
CA PRO A 132 25.11 -24.61 17.53
C PRO A 132 26.12 -25.01 16.44
N THR A 133 25.67 -25.27 15.21
CA THR A 133 26.52 -25.75 14.11
C THR A 133 26.52 -24.86 12.88
N GLU A 134 25.53 -23.97 12.73
CA GLU A 134 25.32 -23.18 11.52
C GLU A 134 24.53 -21.90 11.79
N PHE A 135 24.65 -20.94 10.88
CA PHE A 135 23.80 -19.76 10.80
C PHE A 135 22.70 -19.96 9.77
N GLN A 136 21.48 -19.59 10.14
CA GLN A 136 20.32 -19.53 9.26
C GLN A 136 19.94 -18.07 9.04
N VAL A 137 19.64 -17.70 7.80
CA VAL A 137 19.32 -16.32 7.42
C VAL A 137 18.04 -16.32 6.62
N TYR A 138 17.09 -15.46 6.99
CA TYR A 138 15.78 -15.35 6.37
C TYR A 138 15.54 -13.91 5.89
N PRO A 139 14.99 -13.69 4.68
CA PRO A 139 14.61 -12.36 4.25
C PRO A 139 13.31 -11.97 4.95
N MET A 140 13.29 -10.85 5.67
CA MET A 140 12.05 -10.34 6.29
C MET A 140 11.26 -9.46 5.33
N MET A 141 11.98 -8.75 4.47
CA MET A 141 11.43 -7.75 3.54
C MET A 141 12.14 -7.83 2.20
N ASP A 142 11.36 -7.92 1.13
CA ASP A 142 11.85 -7.94 -0.25
C ASP A 142 11.64 -6.59 -0.97
N ASP A 143 11.01 -5.62 -0.32
CA ASP A 143 10.69 -4.34 -0.92
C ASP A 143 11.82 -3.33 -0.68
N PHE A 144 12.40 -2.80 -1.75
CA PHE A 144 13.50 -1.83 -1.75
C PHE A 144 13.08 -0.42 -2.18
N TYR A 145 11.78 -0.19 -2.45
CA TYR A 145 11.25 1.09 -2.94
C TYR A 145 11.16 2.20 -1.87
N TYR A 146 11.49 1.88 -0.62
CA TYR A 146 11.33 2.79 0.52
C TYR A 146 12.66 3.43 0.93
N PHE A 147 12.65 4.75 1.16
CA PHE A 147 13.84 5.56 1.48
C PHE A 147 14.05 5.76 2.98
N PHE A 148 12.98 5.63 3.78
CA PHE A 148 13.05 5.74 5.23
C PHE A 148 12.58 4.45 5.88
N ARG A 149 13.38 3.92 6.81
CA ARG A 149 13.02 2.76 7.62
C ARG A 149 13.34 2.98 9.08
N LYS A 150 12.36 2.65 9.91
CA LYS A 150 12.55 2.53 11.35
C LYS A 150 12.24 1.09 11.74
N ILE A 151 13.24 0.41 12.30
CA ILE A 151 13.06 -0.92 12.88
C ILE A 151 12.91 -0.76 14.37
N GLU A 152 11.89 -1.39 14.90
CA GLU A 152 11.50 -1.31 16.28
C GLU A 152 11.18 -2.72 16.80
N THR A 153 11.58 -3.02 18.04
CA THR A 153 11.44 -4.37 18.61
C THR A 153 10.67 -4.29 19.93
N LYS A 154 9.59 -5.07 20.03
CA LYS A 154 8.72 -5.08 21.22
C LYS A 154 7.85 -6.31 21.28
N ASP A 155 7.60 -6.81 22.49
CA ASP A 155 6.61 -7.86 22.74
C ASP A 155 5.20 -7.24 22.61
N MET A 156 4.62 -7.43 21.43
CA MET A 156 3.28 -7.00 21.01
C MET A 156 2.25 -8.10 21.25
N THR A 157 2.64 -9.37 21.21
CA THR A 157 1.73 -10.51 21.35
C THR A 157 1.56 -10.97 22.80
N GLY A 158 2.42 -10.52 23.71
CA GLY A 158 2.42 -10.85 25.14
C GLY A 158 2.96 -12.24 25.44
N ASP A 159 3.71 -12.84 24.51
CA ASP A 159 4.28 -14.18 24.66
C ASP A 159 5.70 -14.18 25.27
N GLY A 160 6.24 -12.99 25.55
CA GLY A 160 7.58 -12.77 26.09
C GLY A 160 8.69 -12.75 25.03
N ILE A 161 8.36 -12.89 23.74
CA ILE A 161 9.29 -12.81 22.62
C ILE A 161 9.00 -11.52 21.85
N PRO A 162 9.96 -10.59 21.72
CA PRO A 162 9.73 -9.37 20.96
C PRO A 162 9.44 -9.63 19.47
N GLU A 163 8.35 -9.07 18.97
CA GLU A 163 8.12 -8.88 17.55
C GLU A 163 9.05 -7.82 16.96
N VAL A 164 9.29 -7.93 15.65
CA VAL A 164 9.98 -6.91 14.87
C VAL A 164 8.94 -6.14 14.06
N LEU A 165 8.90 -4.83 14.24
CA LEU A 165 8.13 -3.92 13.42
C LEU A 165 9.05 -3.19 12.46
N ILE A 166 8.68 -3.18 11.20
CA ILE A 166 9.36 -2.51 10.11
C ILE A 166 8.42 -1.45 9.58
N LEU A 167 8.77 -0.20 9.82
CA LEU A 167 8.06 0.96 9.32
C LEU A 167 8.78 1.44 8.07
N LEU A 168 8.06 1.52 6.97
CA LEU A 168 8.58 1.92 5.67
C LEU A 168 7.90 3.19 5.20
N ALA A 169 8.66 4.14 4.65
CA ALA A 169 8.08 5.28 3.94
C ALA A 169 8.72 5.46 2.56
N ARG A 170 7.87 5.57 1.53
CA ARG A 170 8.24 5.75 0.13
C ARG A 170 7.88 7.17 -0.25
N ASP A 171 8.81 7.86 -0.90
CA ASP A 171 8.53 9.15 -1.53
C ASP A 171 7.66 8.88 -2.76
N ALA A 172 6.38 9.23 -2.70
CA ALA A 172 5.48 9.17 -3.85
C ALA A 172 5.57 10.53 -4.56
N ASN A 173 6.57 10.66 -5.43
CA ASN A 173 6.80 11.75 -6.39
C ASN A 173 5.87 12.97 -6.22
N PHE A 174 6.36 14.04 -5.61
CA PHE A 174 5.76 15.39 -5.53
C PHE A 174 4.38 15.50 -4.83
N ILE A 175 3.68 14.40 -4.50
CA ILE A 175 2.28 14.43 -4.02
C ILE A 175 2.12 13.80 -2.61
N GLY A 176 3.12 13.11 -2.07
CA GLY A 176 3.14 12.65 -0.68
C GLY A 176 4.09 11.49 -0.45
N SER A 177 4.13 10.93 0.75
CA SER A 177 4.76 9.62 0.99
C SER A 177 3.69 8.55 1.23
N VAL A 178 3.89 7.35 0.68
CA VAL A 178 3.10 6.16 1.06
C VAL A 178 3.94 5.38 2.06
N SER A 179 3.37 5.11 3.23
CA SER A 179 4.06 4.35 4.26
C SER A 179 3.40 3.01 4.48
N THR A 180 4.16 1.99 4.80
CA THR A 180 3.62 0.68 5.19
C THR A 180 4.24 0.23 6.50
N ILE A 181 3.46 -0.50 7.27
CA ILE A 181 3.92 -1.16 8.49
C ILE A 181 3.85 -2.66 8.30
N SER A 182 4.94 -3.34 8.62
CA SER A 182 4.99 -4.81 8.66
C SER A 182 5.44 -5.25 10.05
N ALA A 183 4.73 -6.20 10.64
CA ALA A 183 5.06 -6.78 11.93
C ALA A 183 5.37 -8.26 11.76
N PHE A 184 6.40 -8.74 12.44
CA PHE A 184 6.90 -10.11 12.33
C PHE A 184 7.06 -10.73 13.71
N ASP A 185 6.39 -11.86 13.89
CA ASP A 185 6.51 -12.74 15.04
C ASP A 185 7.67 -13.72 14.81
N LEU A 186 8.66 -13.61 15.70
CA LEU A 186 9.91 -14.37 15.66
C LEU A 186 9.90 -15.60 16.58
N SER A 187 8.77 -15.95 17.18
CA SER A 187 8.65 -17.09 18.12
C SER A 187 8.88 -18.46 17.46
N GLN A 188 8.81 -18.53 16.13
CA GLN A 188 8.97 -19.73 15.33
C GLN A 188 9.81 -19.50 14.08
N VAL A 189 10.30 -20.60 13.50
CA VAL A 189 11.12 -20.60 12.27
C VAL A 189 10.41 -21.39 11.17
N PRO A 190 10.16 -20.81 9.97
CA PRO A 190 10.37 -19.40 9.63
C PRO A 190 9.45 -18.47 10.43
N PHE A 191 9.79 -17.19 10.50
CA PHE A 191 8.98 -16.18 11.19
C PHE A 191 7.56 -16.12 10.61
N ARG A 192 6.61 -15.58 11.36
CA ARG A 192 5.24 -15.33 10.91
C ARG A 192 5.01 -13.84 10.73
N GLN A 193 4.59 -13.42 9.55
CA GLN A 193 4.12 -12.04 9.36
C GLN A 193 2.75 -11.89 10.05
N LEU A 194 2.63 -10.88 10.90
CA LEU A 194 1.40 -10.49 11.57
C LEU A 194 0.62 -9.52 10.69
N THR A 195 -0.69 -9.67 10.66
CA THR A 195 -1.58 -8.88 9.79
C THR A 195 -2.31 -7.78 10.56
N PHE A 196 -2.74 -6.75 9.84
CA PHE A 196 -3.73 -5.78 10.30
C PHE A 196 -5.12 -6.21 9.76
N GLY A 197 -6.21 -5.84 10.44
CA GLY A 197 -7.57 -6.27 10.06
C GLY A 197 -7.95 -5.89 8.61
N SER A 198 -8.87 -6.64 7.98
CA SER A 198 -9.17 -6.58 6.53
C SER A 198 -9.68 -5.24 5.98
N ASN A 199 -10.15 -4.32 6.82
CA ASN A 199 -10.52 -2.95 6.41
C ASN A 199 -9.38 -1.93 6.60
N GLN A 200 -8.28 -2.36 7.21
CA GLN A 200 -7.09 -1.56 7.49
C GLN A 200 -6.06 -1.98 6.43
N ARG A 201 -5.90 -1.18 5.37
CA ARG A 201 -4.79 -1.43 4.45
C ARG A 201 -3.49 -1.35 5.28
N ASN A 202 -2.56 -2.29 5.08
CA ASN A 202 -1.18 -2.15 5.54
C ASN A 202 -0.50 -0.89 4.92
N GLU A 203 -1.14 -0.28 3.92
CA GLU A 203 -0.86 1.04 3.35
C GLU A 203 -1.41 2.13 4.27
N LEU A 204 -0.50 2.77 5.00
CA LEU A 204 -0.74 4.04 5.67
C LEU A 204 -0.88 5.10 4.57
N ARG A 205 -2.05 5.77 4.56
CA ARG A 205 -2.48 6.66 3.48
C ARG A 205 -1.57 7.88 3.32
N TRP A 206 -1.69 8.51 2.16
CA TRP A 206 -0.96 9.67 1.64
C TRP A 206 -0.54 10.72 2.69
N GLY A 207 0.76 11.01 2.76
CA GLY A 207 1.34 12.20 3.41
C GLY A 207 2.58 11.92 4.28
N GLY A 208 3.18 12.96 4.86
CA GLY A 208 4.41 12.88 5.66
C GLY A 208 4.18 12.16 7.00
N TRP A 209 5.02 11.18 7.32
CA TRP A 209 4.78 10.28 8.45
C TRP A 209 5.89 10.34 9.50
N SER A 210 5.48 10.15 10.76
CA SER A 210 6.36 9.65 11.82
C SER A 210 5.58 8.67 12.67
N GLY A 211 6.19 7.58 13.10
CA GLY A 211 5.54 6.66 14.03
C GLY A 211 6.51 6.15 15.06
N SER A 212 5.93 5.72 16.16
CA SER A 212 6.65 5.36 17.37
C SER A 212 5.86 4.32 18.14
N MET A 213 6.54 3.28 18.60
CA MET A 213 5.97 2.45 19.64
C MET A 213 5.80 3.24 20.93
N VAL A 214 4.62 3.10 21.54
CA VAL A 214 4.35 3.60 22.87
C VAL A 214 3.87 2.42 23.71
N GLN A 215 4.35 2.33 24.95
CA GLN A 215 3.76 1.44 25.95
C GLN A 215 2.76 2.24 26.79
N PRO A 216 1.44 2.14 26.54
CA PRO A 216 0.44 2.66 27.44
C PRO A 216 0.32 1.74 28.65
N GLY A 217 1.05 2.04 29.72
CA GLY A 217 0.90 1.35 31.00
C GLY A 217 1.24 -0.15 31.00
N ASP A 218 0.86 -0.81 32.10
CA ASP A 218 1.59 -1.96 32.64
C ASP A 218 1.35 -3.34 31.99
N ASN A 219 0.66 -3.54 30.85
CA ASN A 219 0.50 -4.93 30.35
C ASN A 219 0.38 -5.19 28.83
N HIS A 220 0.16 -4.22 27.94
CA HIS A 220 0.04 -4.49 26.49
C HIS A 220 0.73 -3.38 25.69
N ALA A 221 1.63 -3.75 24.76
CA ALA A 221 2.23 -2.80 23.85
C ALA A 221 1.24 -2.44 22.74
N VAL A 222 1.21 -1.16 22.35
CA VAL A 222 0.40 -0.69 21.22
C VAL A 222 1.29 -0.05 20.17
N ILE A 223 0.87 -0.15 18.92
CA ILE A 223 1.52 0.56 17.82
C ILE A 223 0.85 1.93 17.74
N GLN A 224 1.60 3.01 17.98
CA GLN A 224 1.12 4.36 17.75
C GLN A 224 1.65 4.90 16.42
N ILE A 225 0.72 5.30 15.55
CA ILE A 225 1.02 5.80 14.22
C ILE A 225 0.55 7.25 14.15
N GLN A 226 1.42 8.16 13.72
CA GLN A 226 1.08 9.55 13.42
C GLN A 226 1.15 9.78 11.91
N ASN A 227 -0.02 9.94 11.29
CA ASN A 227 -0.17 10.18 9.86
C ASN A 227 -0.42 11.67 9.61
N SER A 228 0.36 12.34 8.77
CA SER A 228 -0.06 13.59 8.14
C SER A 228 -0.75 13.28 6.82
N TYR A 229 -1.83 13.99 6.51
CA TYR A 229 -2.57 13.82 5.24
C TYR A 229 -1.97 14.63 4.08
N LEU A 230 -1.32 15.75 4.40
CA LEU A 230 -0.84 16.72 3.42
C LEU A 230 0.48 17.30 3.89
N VAL A 231 1.47 17.33 3.00
CA VAL A 231 2.77 17.91 3.30
C VAL A 231 2.60 19.39 3.66
N GLY A 232 3.08 19.80 4.83
CA GLY A 232 2.95 21.17 5.34
C GLY A 232 1.65 21.48 6.08
N CYS A 233 0.69 20.55 6.13
CA CYS A 233 -0.52 20.70 6.94
C CYS A 233 -0.24 20.27 8.40
N PRO A 234 -0.45 21.14 9.40
CA PRO A 234 -0.16 20.87 10.82
C PRO A 234 -1.23 20.00 11.50
N ILE A 235 -1.93 19.16 10.73
CA ILE A 235 -2.98 18.26 11.23
C ILE A 235 -2.50 16.83 11.03
N TYR A 236 -2.55 16.07 12.12
CA TYR A 236 -2.10 14.69 12.17
C TYR A 236 -3.23 13.80 12.67
N ARG A 237 -3.36 12.60 12.12
CA ARG A 237 -4.16 11.53 12.72
C ARG A 237 -3.27 10.62 13.53
N MET A 238 -3.68 10.41 14.76
CA MET A 238 -3.06 9.54 15.73
C MET A 238 -3.89 8.25 15.80
N GLU A 239 -3.29 7.13 15.43
CA GLU A 239 -3.90 5.81 15.46
C GLU A 239 -3.15 4.90 16.43
N GLU A 240 -3.88 4.14 17.23
CA GLU A 240 -3.33 3.18 18.19
C GLU A 240 -3.86 1.79 17.84
N TYR A 241 -2.94 0.86 17.53
CA TYR A 241 -3.29 -0.52 17.18
C TYR A 241 -2.87 -1.48 18.28
N PHE A 242 -3.76 -2.42 18.60
CA PHE A 242 -3.55 -3.45 19.60
C PHE A 242 -3.63 -4.85 18.99
N TRP A 243 -2.84 -5.78 19.49
CA TRP A 243 -2.94 -7.18 19.10
C TRP A 243 -4.14 -7.84 19.78
N ASN A 244 -5.10 -8.33 18.99
CA ASN A 244 -6.31 -8.98 19.52
C ASN A 244 -6.19 -10.52 19.63
N GLY A 245 -5.02 -11.09 19.34
CA GLY A 245 -4.79 -12.54 19.26
C GLY A 245 -4.73 -13.10 17.83
N TYR A 246 -5.27 -12.36 16.85
CA TYR A 246 -5.35 -12.79 15.45
C TYR A 246 -4.74 -11.77 14.49
N TRP A 247 -5.00 -10.47 14.71
CA TRP A 247 -4.45 -9.35 13.94
C TRP A 247 -4.31 -8.10 14.82
N PHE A 248 -3.61 -7.09 14.30
CA PHE A 248 -3.63 -5.75 14.86
C PHE A 248 -4.93 -5.05 14.50
N ASP A 249 -5.67 -4.65 15.53
CA ASP A 249 -6.96 -3.97 15.43
C ASP A 249 -6.83 -2.52 15.90
N LEU A 250 -7.58 -1.60 15.31
CA LEU A 250 -7.51 -0.18 15.65
C LEU A 250 -8.30 0.05 16.95
N GLU A 251 -7.60 0.36 18.04
CA GLU A 251 -8.21 0.66 19.34
C GLU A 251 -8.74 2.09 19.39
N LYS A 252 -7.92 3.03 18.90
CA LYS A 252 -8.18 4.47 19.03
C LYS A 252 -7.67 5.22 17.81
N SER A 253 -8.49 6.16 17.35
CA SER A 253 -8.16 7.12 16.29
C SER A 253 -8.61 8.51 16.74
N HIS A 254 -7.75 9.51 16.57
CA HIS A 254 -8.13 10.91 16.78
C HIS A 254 -7.23 11.85 15.97
N PHE A 255 -7.69 13.07 15.75
CA PHE A 255 -6.88 14.11 15.14
C PHE A 255 -6.17 14.95 16.20
N LYS A 256 -4.98 15.44 15.84
CA LYS A 256 -4.18 16.38 16.61
C LYS A 256 -3.78 17.53 15.70
N PHE A 257 -4.01 18.76 16.16
CA PHE A 257 -3.53 19.96 15.50
C PHE A 257 -2.27 20.49 16.21
N ASP A 258 -1.26 20.89 15.44
CA ASP A 258 -0.09 21.58 15.96
C ASP A 258 -0.23 23.10 15.79
N SER A 259 -0.70 23.74 16.86
CA SER A 259 -0.93 25.19 16.87
C SER A 259 0.34 26.03 16.71
N GLU A 260 1.53 25.47 16.93
CA GLU A 260 2.80 26.20 16.72
C GLU A 260 3.07 26.47 15.23
N ASP A 261 2.52 25.64 14.34
CA ASP A 261 2.62 25.76 12.88
C ASP A 261 1.27 26.07 12.22
N ALA A 262 0.43 26.88 12.90
CA ALA A 262 -0.91 27.22 12.42
C ALA A 262 -0.93 27.87 11.02
N THR A 263 0.17 28.52 10.59
CA THR A 263 0.33 29.05 9.23
C THR A 263 0.25 27.97 8.16
N GLY A 264 0.63 26.73 8.49
CA GLY A 264 0.53 25.59 7.59
C GLY A 264 -0.91 25.15 7.27
N LEU A 265 -1.92 25.71 7.96
CA LEU A 265 -3.34 25.43 7.62
C LEU A 265 -3.70 25.85 6.18
N THR A 266 -2.92 26.71 5.53
CA THR A 266 -3.09 27.04 4.11
C THR A 266 -2.85 25.85 3.18
N TYR A 267 -2.08 24.85 3.62
CA TYR A 267 -1.84 23.59 2.90
C TYR A 267 -2.87 22.51 3.24
N CYS A 268 -3.84 22.80 4.12
CA CYS A 268 -4.87 21.86 4.52
C CYS A 268 -6.12 21.91 3.63
N ASP A 269 -6.05 22.53 2.44
CA ASP A 269 -7.20 22.79 1.55
C ASP A 269 -8.09 21.54 1.31
N GLN A 270 -7.49 20.35 1.17
CA GLN A 270 -8.25 19.10 0.98
C GLN A 270 -8.96 18.58 2.24
N LEU A 271 -8.52 18.92 3.46
CA LEU A 271 -9.28 18.62 4.68
C LEU A 271 -10.64 19.34 4.66
N TYR A 272 -10.71 20.49 3.99
CA TYR A 272 -11.94 21.23 3.83
C TYR A 272 -12.78 20.71 2.66
N LEU A 273 -12.30 19.84 1.78
CA LEU A 273 -13.13 19.28 0.71
C LEU A 273 -14.07 18.15 1.17
N GLY A 274 -13.99 17.70 2.43
CA GLY A 274 -15.02 16.88 3.09
C GLY A 274 -14.47 15.78 4.00
N SER A 275 -15.31 15.29 4.92
CA SER A 275 -15.01 14.15 5.79
C SER A 275 -14.69 12.86 5.01
N SER A 276 -15.14 12.76 3.76
CA SER A 276 -14.84 11.65 2.85
C SER A 276 -13.36 11.56 2.49
N TYR A 277 -12.61 12.67 2.49
CA TYR A 277 -11.15 12.64 2.27
C TYR A 277 -10.40 12.09 3.48
N LEU A 278 -10.93 12.34 4.68
CA LEU A 278 -10.29 11.94 5.94
C LEU A 278 -10.65 10.53 6.39
N ASP A 279 -11.74 9.96 5.84
CA ASP A 279 -12.29 8.67 6.27
C ASP A 279 -12.48 8.63 7.80
N ALA A 280 -13.08 9.71 8.30
CA ALA A 280 -13.25 9.97 9.72
C ALA A 280 -14.72 10.23 10.04
N LYS A 281 -15.15 9.74 11.21
CA LYS A 281 -16.50 9.96 11.71
C LYS A 281 -16.66 11.41 12.17
N PRO A 282 -17.85 12.02 12.07
CA PRO A 282 -18.07 13.38 12.54
C PRO A 282 -17.62 13.66 13.98
N ASN A 283 -17.79 12.71 14.90
CA ASN A 283 -17.31 12.84 16.29
C ASN A 283 -15.78 12.91 16.43
N GLU A 284 -15.01 12.43 15.44
CA GLU A 284 -13.55 12.57 15.42
C GLU A 284 -13.12 13.92 14.84
N ILE A 285 -13.92 14.51 13.94
CA ILE A 285 -13.62 15.75 13.22
C ILE A 285 -14.03 16.99 14.00
N ILE A 286 -15.16 16.95 14.73
CA ILE A 286 -15.66 18.11 15.50
C ILE A 286 -14.58 18.70 16.42
N PRO A 287 -13.88 17.93 17.27
CA PRO A 287 -12.87 18.49 18.16
C PRO A 287 -11.74 19.19 17.41
N LEU A 288 -11.31 18.63 16.28
CA LEU A 288 -10.31 19.25 15.41
C LEU A 288 -10.82 20.58 14.85
N PHE A 289 -12.05 20.61 14.34
CA PHE A 289 -12.62 21.82 13.74
C PHE A 289 -12.83 22.93 14.78
N GLU A 290 -13.19 22.57 16.01
CA GLU A 290 -13.24 23.50 17.14
C GLU A 290 -11.85 24.04 17.51
N GLU A 291 -10.82 23.17 17.49
CA GLU A 291 -9.44 23.55 17.83
C GLU A 291 -8.81 24.49 16.79
N ILE A 292 -9.05 24.26 15.49
CA ILE A 292 -8.52 25.11 14.41
C ILE A 292 -9.30 26.41 14.22
N GLN A 293 -10.53 26.52 14.72
CA GLN A 293 -11.41 27.66 14.49
C GLN A 293 -10.79 29.03 14.81
N PRO A 294 -9.99 29.22 15.87
CA PRO A 294 -9.33 30.50 16.16
C PRO A 294 -8.21 30.88 15.18
N TYR A 295 -7.67 29.90 14.45
CA TYR A 295 -6.54 30.04 13.54
C TYR A 295 -6.97 30.10 12.07
N TRP A 296 -8.27 29.94 11.80
CA TRP A 296 -8.83 29.87 10.46
C TRP A 296 -9.44 31.22 10.01
N PRO A 297 -9.32 31.58 8.72
CA PRO A 297 -8.38 31.02 7.75
C PRO A 297 -6.93 31.42 8.10
N ALA A 298 -5.97 30.55 7.82
CA ALA A 298 -4.57 30.94 7.93
C ALA A 298 -4.21 31.92 6.80
N GLU A 299 -3.47 32.97 7.15
CA GLU A 299 -2.91 33.89 6.18
C GLU A 299 -1.54 33.38 5.70
N ASP A 300 -1.36 33.26 4.39
CA ASP A 300 -0.05 33.06 3.76
C ASP A 300 0.09 33.99 2.54
N ASN A 301 1.33 34.23 2.13
CA ASN A 301 1.69 35.08 0.99
C ASN A 301 1.23 34.51 -0.36
N TYR A 302 0.91 33.21 -0.44
CA TYR A 302 0.57 32.52 -1.69
C TYR A 302 -0.93 32.26 -1.86
N PHE A 303 -1.70 32.25 -0.76
CA PHE A 303 -3.13 31.96 -0.77
C PHE A 303 -3.89 33.04 -0.01
N VAL A 304 -4.75 33.77 -0.71
CA VAL A 304 -5.66 34.73 -0.08
C VAL A 304 -6.97 34.00 0.19
N PRO A 305 -7.30 33.71 1.45
CA PRO A 305 -8.54 33.02 1.76
C PRO A 305 -9.76 33.88 1.40
N GLU A 306 -10.88 33.22 1.12
CA GLU A 306 -12.14 33.92 0.89
C GLU A 306 -12.54 34.72 2.15
N PRO A 307 -13.05 35.96 2.00
CA PRO A 307 -13.34 36.81 3.16
C PRO A 307 -14.38 36.27 4.14
N ASP A 308 -15.16 35.26 3.75
CA ASP A 308 -16.17 34.56 4.54
C ASP A 308 -15.78 33.11 4.90
N ALA A 309 -14.51 32.71 4.76
CA ALA A 309 -14.03 31.36 5.07
C ALA A 309 -14.31 30.90 6.51
N GLN A 310 -14.44 31.83 7.46
CA GLN A 310 -14.83 31.52 8.83
C GLN A 310 -16.30 31.06 8.94
N ASP A 311 -17.19 31.60 8.09
CA ASP A 311 -18.58 31.17 8.05
C ASP A 311 -18.72 29.79 7.38
N GLU A 312 -17.83 29.45 6.43
CA GLU A 312 -17.73 28.10 5.89
C GLU A 312 -17.43 27.07 6.99
N LEU A 313 -16.42 27.33 7.82
CA LEU A 313 -16.04 26.43 8.91
C LEU A 313 -17.18 26.28 9.92
N ARG A 314 -17.86 27.39 10.29
CA ARG A 314 -19.05 27.36 11.14
C ARG A 314 -20.19 26.54 10.52
N PHE A 315 -20.40 26.66 9.20
CA PHE A 315 -21.43 25.89 8.51
C PHE A 315 -21.14 24.39 8.60
N ARG A 316 -19.88 24.01 8.38
CA ARG A 316 -19.41 22.62 8.50
C ARG A 316 -19.56 22.08 9.92
N LEU A 317 -19.17 22.84 10.93
CA LEU A 317 -19.40 22.50 12.33
C LEU A 317 -20.89 22.29 12.61
N GLY A 318 -21.76 23.17 12.11
CA GLY A 318 -23.21 23.02 12.24
C GLY A 318 -23.74 21.73 11.62
N VAL A 319 -23.28 21.38 10.42
CA VAL A 319 -23.62 20.10 9.76
C VAL A 319 -23.07 18.90 10.54
N LEU A 320 -21.82 18.94 11.00
CA LEU A 320 -21.20 17.86 11.77
C LEU A 320 -21.95 17.62 13.08
N TYR A 321 -22.33 18.68 13.80
CA TYR A 321 -23.16 18.56 15.00
C TYR A 321 -24.54 17.99 14.72
N ALA A 322 -25.12 18.29 13.55
CA ALA A 322 -26.37 17.67 13.13
C ALA A 322 -26.18 16.15 12.91
N LEU A 323 -25.07 15.76 12.27
CA LEU A 323 -24.70 14.36 12.01
C LEU A 323 -24.44 13.54 13.28
N THR A 324 -24.13 14.18 14.41
CA THR A 324 -23.89 13.52 15.71
C THR A 324 -25.08 13.61 16.66
N GLY A 325 -26.22 14.11 16.17
CA GLY A 325 -27.45 14.25 16.95
C GLY A 325 -27.51 15.48 17.87
N ASP A 326 -26.46 16.30 17.96
CA ASP A 326 -26.48 17.56 18.73
C ASP A 326 -27.19 18.68 17.97
N SER A 327 -28.51 18.52 17.87
CA SER A 327 -29.40 19.46 17.18
C SER A 327 -29.27 20.89 17.73
N LYS A 328 -28.99 21.04 19.02
CA LYS A 328 -28.87 22.35 19.65
C LYS A 328 -27.63 23.09 19.12
N LYS A 329 -26.46 22.46 19.17
CA LYS A 329 -25.23 23.08 18.65
C LYS A 329 -25.30 23.28 17.13
N ALA A 330 -25.88 22.33 16.41
CA ALA A 330 -26.11 22.47 14.97
C ALA A 330 -26.89 23.74 14.63
N ILE A 331 -28.04 23.95 15.30
CA ILE A 331 -28.89 25.13 15.10
C ILE A 331 -28.17 26.41 15.55
N GLU A 332 -27.43 26.36 16.66
CA GLU A 332 -26.66 27.49 17.17
C GLU A 332 -25.62 27.98 16.15
N HIS A 333 -24.77 27.10 15.64
CA HIS A 333 -23.76 27.46 14.63
C HIS A 333 -24.37 28.00 13.34
N LEU A 334 -25.42 27.36 12.83
CA LEU A 334 -26.05 27.78 11.58
C LEU A 334 -26.83 29.09 11.72
N THR A 335 -27.41 29.35 12.89
CA THR A 335 -28.10 30.62 13.19
C THR A 335 -27.08 31.74 13.38
N ASP A 336 -25.93 31.48 14.00
CA ASP A 336 -24.87 32.49 14.17
C ASP A 336 -24.33 33.00 12.83
N ILE A 337 -24.25 32.16 11.81
CA ILE A 337 -23.88 32.59 10.44
C ILE A 337 -24.92 33.57 9.86
N ILE A 338 -26.20 33.40 10.19
CA ILE A 338 -27.28 34.25 9.69
C ILE A 338 -27.32 35.59 10.43
N ASP A 339 -27.16 35.55 11.74
CA ASP A 339 -27.33 36.70 12.62
C ASP A 339 -26.03 37.52 12.75
N ASN A 340 -24.88 36.86 12.76
CA ASN A 340 -23.55 37.45 12.93
C ASN A 340 -22.55 36.92 11.86
N PRO A 341 -22.83 37.10 10.56
CA PRO A 341 -21.91 36.64 9.52
C PRO A 341 -20.57 37.39 9.61
N THR A 342 -19.49 36.72 9.24
CA THR A 342 -18.13 37.29 9.21
C THR A 342 -18.07 38.55 8.34
N ILE A 343 -18.80 38.54 7.21
CA ILE A 343 -19.07 39.72 6.38
C ILE A 343 -20.58 39.80 6.05
N PRO A 344 -21.18 41.00 5.93
CA PRO A 344 -22.63 41.14 5.69
C PRO A 344 -23.17 40.39 4.45
N GLN A 345 -22.33 40.22 3.44
CA GLN A 345 -22.63 39.55 2.17
C GLN A 345 -22.10 38.11 2.08
N SER A 346 -21.84 37.47 3.23
CA SER A 346 -21.33 36.10 3.31
C SER A 346 -22.17 35.15 2.46
N SER A 347 -21.50 34.38 1.62
CA SER A 347 -22.11 33.40 0.71
C SER A 347 -22.76 32.24 1.47
N TRP A 348 -22.40 32.05 2.75
CA TRP A 348 -22.87 30.97 3.63
C TRP A 348 -24.21 31.23 4.32
N ILE A 349 -24.71 32.47 4.29
CA ILE A 349 -26.03 32.83 4.85
C ILE A 349 -27.15 32.05 4.15
N ALA A 350 -27.12 31.95 2.82
CA ALA A 350 -28.17 31.26 2.06
C ALA A 350 -28.14 29.73 2.25
N PRO A 351 -26.98 29.03 2.20
CA PRO A 351 -26.85 27.66 2.65
C PRO A 351 -27.38 27.41 4.06
N ALA A 352 -26.99 28.22 5.06
CA ALA A 352 -27.45 28.08 6.45
C ALA A 352 -28.97 28.15 6.57
N LYS A 353 -29.59 29.14 5.93
CA LYS A 353 -31.07 29.27 5.87
C LYS A 353 -31.74 28.08 5.21
N ARG A 354 -31.18 27.56 4.11
CA ARG A 354 -31.75 26.40 3.40
C ARG A 354 -31.68 25.13 4.25
N PHE A 355 -30.57 24.92 4.95
CA PHE A 355 -30.40 23.78 5.84
C PHE A 355 -31.38 23.86 7.03
N LEU A 356 -31.42 24.99 7.74
CA LEU A 356 -32.33 25.20 8.87
C LEU A 356 -33.81 25.19 8.50
N ALA A 357 -34.17 25.59 7.27
CA ALA A 357 -35.54 25.48 6.78
C ALA A 357 -36.01 24.02 6.58
N LYS A 358 -35.09 23.06 6.63
CA LYS A 358 -35.37 21.62 6.60
C LYS A 358 -35.08 20.93 7.92
N TYR A 359 -34.09 21.38 8.69
CA TYR A 359 -33.63 20.72 9.91
C TYR A 359 -34.26 21.31 11.17
N GLU A 360 -35.37 20.72 11.64
CA GLU A 360 -36.01 21.08 12.92
C GLU A 360 -35.72 20.05 14.02
N THR A 361 -35.63 18.78 13.64
CA THR A 361 -35.37 17.64 14.51
C THR A 361 -34.33 16.70 13.90
N ALA A 362 -33.80 15.77 14.69
CA ALA A 362 -32.87 14.75 14.20
C ALA A 362 -33.45 13.91 13.04
N ASP A 363 -34.77 13.65 13.04
CA ASP A 363 -35.44 12.90 11.97
C ASP A 363 -35.42 13.66 10.61
N ASP A 364 -35.23 14.98 10.62
CA ASP A 364 -35.17 15.79 9.40
C ASP A 364 -33.77 15.83 8.76
N LEU A 365 -32.77 15.24 9.43
CA LEU A 365 -31.36 15.34 9.05
C LEU A 365 -31.12 14.93 7.61
N TYR A 366 -31.69 13.81 7.16
CA TYR A 366 -31.49 13.33 5.79
C TYR A 366 -31.95 14.37 4.74
N ILE A 367 -33.15 14.93 4.94
CA ILE A 367 -33.75 15.90 4.02
C ILE A 367 -32.95 17.21 4.02
N ALA A 368 -32.44 17.64 5.17
CA ALA A 368 -31.56 18.80 5.26
C ALA A 368 -30.20 18.54 4.60
N CYS A 369 -29.63 17.34 4.82
CA CYS A 369 -28.33 16.92 4.34
C CYS A 369 -28.24 16.98 2.81
N ILE A 370 -29.26 16.49 2.10
CA ILE A 370 -29.30 16.51 0.63
C ILE A 370 -29.43 17.92 0.02
N THR A 371 -29.62 18.98 0.83
CA THR A 371 -29.64 20.37 0.34
C THR A 371 -28.25 20.98 0.14
N THR A 372 -27.20 20.29 0.60
CA THR A 372 -25.81 20.75 0.53
C THR A 372 -24.87 19.61 0.13
N SER A 373 -23.78 19.93 -0.57
CA SER A 373 -22.71 18.96 -0.87
C SER A 373 -21.79 18.70 0.32
N LEU A 374 -21.87 19.53 1.37
CA LEU A 374 -21.01 19.41 2.56
C LEU A 374 -21.52 18.43 3.62
N CYS A 375 -22.68 17.83 3.38
CA CYS A 375 -23.25 16.83 4.26
C CYS A 375 -23.24 15.46 3.57
N ASN A 376 -22.65 14.47 4.23
CA ASN A 376 -22.63 13.11 3.72
C ASN A 376 -23.96 12.41 4.03
N ALA A 377 -24.86 12.37 3.06
CA ALA A 377 -26.17 11.72 3.20
C ALA A 377 -26.05 10.21 3.41
N ASP A 378 -24.96 9.58 2.97
CA ASP A 378 -24.70 8.16 3.18
C ASP A 378 -24.48 7.88 4.67
N PHE A 379 -23.66 8.70 5.34
CA PHE A 379 -23.43 8.61 6.78
C PHE A 379 -24.72 8.78 7.60
N VAL A 380 -25.66 9.61 7.14
CA VAL A 380 -26.98 9.76 7.79
C VAL A 380 -27.74 8.44 7.79
N ILE A 381 -27.67 7.67 6.69
CA ILE A 381 -28.34 6.36 6.59
C ILE A 381 -27.71 5.39 7.59
N GLU A 382 -26.38 5.33 7.67
CA GLU A 382 -25.65 4.47 8.61
C GLU A 382 -26.02 4.77 10.06
N GLN A 383 -25.93 6.05 10.47
CA GLN A 383 -26.29 6.48 11.82
C GLN A 383 -27.76 6.22 12.12
N SER A 384 -28.66 6.52 11.18
CA SER A 384 -30.10 6.30 11.39
C SER A 384 -30.38 4.84 11.71
N VAL A 385 -29.78 3.89 10.98
CA VAL A 385 -29.98 2.45 11.25
C VAL A 385 -29.42 2.05 12.62
N GLN A 386 -28.25 2.57 13.00
CA GLN A 386 -27.62 2.28 14.29
C GLN A 386 -28.42 2.82 15.49
N GLU A 387 -28.95 4.04 15.38
CA GLU A 387 -29.63 4.73 16.50
C GLU A 387 -31.09 4.32 16.68
N MET A 388 -31.72 3.73 15.66
CA MET A 388 -33.13 3.34 15.70
C MET A 388 -33.46 2.31 16.79
N GLY A 389 -32.49 1.52 17.26
CA GLY A 389 -32.71 0.42 18.21
C GLY A 389 -33.65 -0.67 17.67
N ILE A 390 -33.83 -0.72 16.35
CA ILE A 390 -34.65 -1.70 15.65
C ILE A 390 -33.79 -2.94 15.37
N THR A 391 -34.37 -4.13 15.57
CA THR A 391 -33.74 -5.43 15.29
C THR A 391 -34.38 -6.17 14.12
N ASP A 392 -35.47 -5.62 13.56
CA ASP A 392 -36.18 -6.19 12.41
C ASP A 392 -35.87 -5.38 11.14
N PHE A 393 -35.37 -6.05 10.10
CA PHE A 393 -34.98 -5.39 8.86
C PHE A 393 -36.13 -4.64 8.18
N SER A 394 -37.34 -5.19 8.19
CA SER A 394 -38.50 -4.56 7.53
C SER A 394 -38.87 -3.25 8.22
N SER A 395 -38.90 -3.26 9.56
CA SER A 395 -39.16 -2.08 10.38
C SER A 395 -38.08 -0.99 10.20
N ALA A 396 -36.81 -1.39 10.02
CA ALA A 396 -35.74 -0.44 9.74
C ALA A 396 -35.93 0.26 8.39
N ILE A 397 -36.29 -0.49 7.34
CA ILE A 397 -36.55 0.06 6.01
C ILE A 397 -37.75 1.00 6.01
N GLU A 398 -38.86 0.61 6.65
CA GLU A 398 -40.03 1.48 6.79
C GLU A 398 -39.68 2.80 7.52
N LYS A 399 -38.84 2.73 8.56
CA LYS A 399 -38.36 3.93 9.25
C LYS A 399 -37.46 4.77 8.34
N LEU A 400 -36.51 4.20 7.60
CA LEU A 400 -35.67 4.95 6.65
C LEU A 400 -36.52 5.67 5.58
N GLU A 401 -37.52 5.00 5.02
CA GLU A 401 -38.46 5.63 4.07
C GLU A 401 -39.23 6.78 4.71
N SER A 402 -39.65 6.63 5.98
CA SER A 402 -40.32 7.71 6.73
C SER A 402 -39.44 8.93 6.99
N LEU A 403 -38.11 8.74 7.04
CA LEU A 403 -37.11 9.82 7.12
C LEU A 403 -36.85 10.49 5.75
N GLY A 404 -37.55 10.06 4.71
CA GLY A 404 -37.44 10.60 3.34
C GLY A 404 -36.33 9.98 2.51
N ILE A 405 -35.72 8.88 2.96
CA ILE A 405 -34.68 8.17 2.20
C ILE A 405 -35.34 7.43 1.01
N PRO A 406 -34.95 7.74 -0.24
CA PRO A 406 -35.61 7.24 -1.43
C PRO A 406 -35.12 5.83 -1.79
N ILE A 407 -35.53 4.84 -1.00
CA ILE A 407 -35.24 3.43 -1.27
C ILE A 407 -35.94 3.00 -2.57
N LYS A 408 -35.21 2.33 -3.46
CA LYS A 408 -35.70 1.97 -4.82
C LYS A 408 -35.92 0.48 -5.00
N SER A 409 -35.12 -0.33 -4.34
CA SER A 409 -35.28 -1.76 -4.28
C SER A 409 -34.65 -2.27 -3.00
N SER A 410 -35.16 -3.39 -2.52
CA SER A 410 -34.57 -4.11 -1.41
C SER A 410 -35.01 -5.56 -1.38
N THR A 411 -34.16 -6.45 -0.85
CA THR A 411 -34.52 -7.84 -0.55
C THR A 411 -33.49 -8.48 0.39
N LEU A 412 -33.79 -9.68 0.85
CA LEU A 412 -32.88 -10.50 1.66
C LEU A 412 -31.92 -11.29 0.78
N LEU A 413 -30.65 -11.35 1.19
CA LEU A 413 -29.64 -12.21 0.59
C LEU A 413 -28.61 -12.61 1.67
N ASP A 414 -28.30 -13.90 1.72
CA ASP A 414 -27.29 -14.48 2.61
C ASP A 414 -25.91 -14.36 1.95
N PHE A 415 -25.13 -13.36 2.36
CA PHE A 415 -23.87 -12.98 1.70
C PHE A 415 -22.68 -13.85 2.12
N ASP A 416 -22.68 -14.46 3.31
CA ASP A 416 -21.63 -15.38 3.79
C ASP A 416 -22.04 -16.87 3.81
N ARG A 417 -23.30 -17.18 3.48
CA ARG A 417 -23.87 -18.53 3.47
C ARG A 417 -23.96 -19.16 4.87
N ASP A 418 -24.15 -18.35 5.90
CA ASP A 418 -24.36 -18.83 7.28
C ASP A 418 -25.82 -19.22 7.58
N ALA A 419 -26.72 -19.08 6.60
CA ALA A 419 -28.18 -19.27 6.69
C ALA A 419 -28.96 -18.17 7.45
N SER A 420 -28.31 -17.05 7.76
CA SER A 420 -28.87 -15.84 8.36
C SER A 420 -28.79 -14.69 7.34
N PRO A 421 -29.83 -14.45 6.54
CA PRO A 421 -29.72 -13.49 5.46
C PRO A 421 -29.58 -12.04 5.96
N GLU A 422 -28.70 -11.28 5.32
CA GLU A 422 -28.69 -9.82 5.40
C GLU A 422 -29.77 -9.20 4.52
N TYR A 423 -30.03 -7.91 4.77
CA TYR A 423 -30.97 -7.13 3.99
C TYR A 423 -30.24 -6.11 3.14
N TRP A 424 -30.30 -6.22 1.81
CA TRP A 424 -29.72 -5.21 0.93
C TRP A 424 -30.77 -4.27 0.37
N PHE A 425 -30.37 -3.04 0.09
CA PHE A 425 -31.23 -2.05 -0.54
C PHE A 425 -30.43 -1.08 -1.42
N THR A 426 -31.14 -0.34 -2.27
CA THR A 426 -30.57 0.70 -3.13
C THR A 426 -31.20 2.05 -2.87
N VAL A 427 -30.36 3.10 -2.91
CA VAL A 427 -30.77 4.49 -2.68
C VAL A 427 -30.31 5.34 -3.85
N ARG A 428 -31.18 6.21 -4.36
CA ARG A 428 -30.78 7.29 -5.27
C ARG A 428 -31.14 8.63 -4.65
N HIS A 429 -30.13 9.33 -4.14
CA HIS A 429 -30.32 10.66 -3.58
C HIS A 429 -30.84 11.62 -4.66
N PRO A 430 -31.78 12.53 -4.36
CA PRO A 430 -32.38 13.41 -5.37
C PRO A 430 -31.36 14.35 -6.07
N ASN A 431 -30.23 14.60 -5.43
CA ASN A 431 -29.14 15.47 -5.88
C ASN A 431 -27.95 14.69 -6.48
N ARG A 432 -28.03 13.36 -6.60
CA ARG A 432 -26.99 12.51 -7.19
C ARG A 432 -27.57 11.64 -8.29
N ASP A 433 -26.79 11.41 -9.35
CA ASP A 433 -27.18 10.49 -10.41
C ASP A 433 -26.85 9.03 -10.10
N GLU A 434 -25.91 8.83 -9.19
CA GLU A 434 -25.47 7.53 -8.71
C GLU A 434 -26.54 6.84 -7.85
N ILE A 435 -26.55 5.51 -7.92
CA ILE A 435 -27.41 4.66 -7.09
C ILE A 435 -26.49 3.96 -6.10
N GLY A 436 -26.59 4.27 -4.81
CA GLY A 436 -25.84 3.58 -3.77
C GLY A 436 -26.44 2.20 -3.48
N PHE A 437 -25.58 1.20 -3.32
CA PHE A 437 -25.92 -0.14 -2.87
C PHE A 437 -25.49 -0.33 -1.42
N TRP A 438 -26.40 -0.83 -0.60
CA TRP A 438 -26.29 -0.88 0.84
C TRP A 438 -26.62 -2.27 1.36
N ILE A 439 -25.97 -2.68 2.44
CA ILE A 439 -26.26 -3.92 3.19
C ILE A 439 -26.56 -3.56 4.64
N ILE A 440 -27.65 -4.10 5.20
CA ILE A 440 -27.97 -4.07 6.63
C ILE A 440 -27.70 -5.45 7.20
N ALA A 441 -26.88 -5.50 8.25
CA ALA A 441 -26.56 -6.71 8.99
C ALA A 441 -27.02 -6.61 10.44
N GLN A 442 -27.27 -7.76 11.05
CA GLN A 442 -27.57 -7.88 12.48
C GLN A 442 -26.26 -8.06 13.27
N THR A 443 -26.07 -7.26 14.30
CA THR A 443 -24.97 -7.36 15.27
C THR A 443 -25.50 -7.64 16.67
N SER A 444 -24.61 -7.78 17.65
CA SER A 444 -24.98 -7.87 19.07
C SER A 444 -25.69 -6.62 19.60
N ASP A 445 -25.42 -5.46 18.99
CA ASP A 445 -25.87 -4.15 19.46
C ASP A 445 -27.09 -3.62 18.69
N GLY A 446 -27.49 -4.30 17.61
CA GLY A 446 -28.65 -3.92 16.81
C GLY A 446 -28.44 -4.19 15.33
N LEU A 447 -29.08 -3.38 14.49
CA LEU A 447 -28.82 -3.39 13.05
C LEU A 447 -27.75 -2.35 12.72
N ILE A 448 -26.89 -2.67 11.76
CA ILE A 448 -25.97 -1.70 11.19
C ILE A 448 -26.07 -1.72 9.66
N ALA A 449 -26.05 -0.54 9.05
CA ALA A 449 -26.03 -0.40 7.60
C ALA A 449 -24.63 -0.04 7.12
N HIS A 450 -24.23 -0.62 5.98
CA HIS A 450 -22.96 -0.37 5.32
C HIS A 450 -23.17 0.00 3.87
N TYR A 451 -22.55 1.10 3.45
CA TYR A 451 -22.38 1.42 2.04
C TYR A 451 -21.37 0.45 1.41
N VAL A 452 -21.72 -0.13 0.26
CA VAL A 452 -20.83 -1.06 -0.46
C VAL A 452 -20.22 -0.38 -1.68
N ASP A 453 -21.06 0.07 -2.62
CA ASP A 453 -20.62 0.70 -3.87
C ASP A 453 -21.79 1.39 -4.59
N THR A 454 -21.50 2.07 -5.69
CA THR A 454 -22.48 2.56 -6.66
C THR A 454 -22.86 1.47 -7.67
N VAL A 455 -24.11 1.51 -8.14
CA VAL A 455 -24.65 0.60 -9.16
C VAL A 455 -25.36 1.35 -10.28
N THR A 456 -25.50 0.70 -11.44
CA THR A 456 -26.13 1.31 -12.63
C THR A 456 -27.64 1.07 -12.72
N THR A 457 -28.20 0.19 -11.89
CA THR A 457 -29.63 -0.17 -11.89
C THR A 457 -30.14 -0.33 -10.46
N TYR A 458 -31.43 -0.07 -10.22
CA TYR A 458 -32.04 -0.24 -8.89
C TYR A 458 -32.09 -1.69 -8.41
N VAL A 459 -32.07 -2.66 -9.33
CA VAL A 459 -32.05 -4.09 -9.01
C VAL A 459 -30.81 -4.69 -9.65
N PRO A 460 -29.61 -4.40 -9.12
CA PRO A 460 -28.39 -4.89 -9.73
C PRO A 460 -28.37 -6.43 -9.66
N PRO A 461 -27.90 -7.12 -10.72
CA PRO A 461 -27.72 -8.55 -10.66
C PRO A 461 -26.59 -8.86 -9.67
N ILE A 462 -26.89 -9.66 -8.65
CA ILE A 462 -25.90 -10.14 -7.67
C ILE A 462 -25.52 -11.58 -8.04
N LYS A 463 -24.23 -11.86 -8.14
CA LYS A 463 -23.71 -13.21 -8.37
C LYS A 463 -22.83 -13.62 -7.20
N MET A 464 -23.05 -14.83 -6.69
CA MET A 464 -22.28 -15.40 -5.58
C MET A 464 -21.33 -16.48 -6.09
N PHE A 465 -20.09 -16.46 -5.61
CA PHE A 465 -19.03 -17.41 -5.92
C PHE A 465 -18.35 -17.87 -4.63
N THR A 466 -17.56 -18.93 -4.72
CA THR A 466 -16.71 -19.39 -3.62
C THR A 466 -15.31 -19.57 -4.17
N ALA A 467 -14.33 -18.87 -3.61
CA ALA A 467 -12.92 -19.06 -3.92
C ALA A 467 -12.15 -19.15 -2.60
N THR A 468 -11.18 -20.06 -2.50
CA THR A 468 -10.29 -20.17 -1.32
C THR A 468 -11.01 -20.21 0.04
N ASN A 469 -12.20 -20.85 0.10
CA ASN A 469 -13.10 -20.91 1.27
C ASN A 469 -13.76 -19.58 1.69
N GLU A 470 -13.65 -18.53 0.89
CA GLU A 470 -14.35 -17.26 1.08
C GLU A 470 -15.57 -17.20 0.16
N VAL A 471 -16.65 -16.60 0.65
CA VAL A 471 -17.82 -16.27 -0.17
C VAL A 471 -17.59 -14.90 -0.79
N ILE A 472 -17.63 -14.87 -2.11
CA ILE A 472 -17.41 -13.66 -2.90
C ILE A 472 -18.72 -13.32 -3.60
N PHE A 473 -19.09 -12.05 -3.59
CA PHE A 473 -20.24 -11.57 -4.33
C PHE A 473 -19.84 -10.47 -5.31
N GLN A 474 -20.49 -10.48 -6.48
CA GLN A 474 -20.32 -9.47 -7.52
C GLN A 474 -21.64 -8.73 -7.71
N ILE A 475 -21.58 -7.40 -7.68
CA ILE A 475 -22.72 -6.52 -7.94
C ILE A 475 -22.59 -5.93 -9.34
N GLY A 476 -23.47 -6.31 -10.27
CA GLY A 476 -23.40 -5.84 -11.66
C GLY A 476 -22.17 -6.33 -12.44
N PRO A 477 -21.88 -5.77 -13.63
CA PRO A 477 -20.62 -5.97 -14.34
C PRO A 477 -19.54 -5.07 -13.70
N GLY A 478 -19.08 -5.43 -12.50
CA GLY A 478 -18.22 -4.55 -11.72
C GLY A 478 -17.35 -5.30 -10.70
N LYS A 479 -16.99 -4.55 -9.65
CA LYS A 479 -16.17 -4.99 -8.52
C LYS A 479 -16.75 -6.21 -7.82
N MET A 480 -15.86 -6.98 -7.21
CA MET A 480 -16.22 -8.12 -6.38
C MET A 480 -15.91 -7.78 -4.93
N PHE A 481 -16.63 -8.42 -4.02
CA PHE A 481 -16.55 -8.13 -2.61
C PHE A 481 -16.57 -9.44 -1.81
N THR A 482 -15.90 -9.45 -0.67
CA THR A 482 -16.10 -10.45 0.39
C THR A 482 -17.03 -9.88 1.44
N TYR A 483 -17.80 -10.76 2.09
CA TYR A 483 -18.56 -10.45 3.28
C TYR A 483 -18.21 -11.47 4.36
N GLN A 484 -17.86 -10.99 5.55
CA GLN A 484 -17.53 -11.81 6.70
C GLN A 484 -18.11 -11.18 7.96
N THR A 485 -18.46 -11.99 8.95
CA THR A 485 -18.79 -11.48 10.30
C THR A 485 -17.55 -11.50 11.18
N SER A 486 -17.24 -10.39 11.84
CA SER A 486 -16.18 -10.31 12.85
C SER A 486 -16.52 -11.18 14.07
N PRO A 487 -15.53 -11.50 14.94
CA PRO A 487 -15.80 -12.20 16.20
C PRO A 487 -16.77 -11.45 17.14
N ARG A 488 -16.96 -10.15 16.94
CA ARG A 488 -17.92 -9.30 17.67
C ARG A 488 -19.30 -9.25 17.02
N GLY A 489 -19.50 -9.95 15.90
CA GLY A 489 -20.77 -9.93 15.17
C GLY A 489 -20.91 -8.77 14.18
N GLU A 490 -19.84 -8.05 13.86
CA GLU A 490 -19.90 -6.91 12.94
C GLU A 490 -19.63 -7.36 11.49
N PRO A 491 -20.42 -6.94 10.48
CA PRO A 491 -20.10 -7.15 9.08
C PRO A 491 -18.79 -6.50 8.67
N VAL A 492 -18.01 -7.25 7.92
CA VAL A 492 -16.73 -6.86 7.33
C VAL A 492 -16.84 -7.08 5.84
N ILE A 493 -16.87 -5.97 5.09
CA ILE A 493 -17.00 -5.98 3.63
C ILE A 493 -15.68 -5.52 3.03
N GLY A 494 -15.01 -6.42 2.32
CA GLY A 494 -13.76 -6.11 1.62
C GLY A 494 -13.96 -6.08 0.12
N GLU A 495 -13.27 -5.18 -0.60
CA GLU A 495 -13.16 -5.31 -2.05
C GLU A 495 -12.30 -6.54 -2.38
N TYR A 496 -12.89 -7.51 -3.09
CA TYR A 496 -12.18 -8.67 -3.59
C TYR A 496 -11.65 -8.34 -4.97
N THR A 497 -10.35 -8.07 -5.04
CA THR A 497 -9.67 -8.15 -6.32
C THR A 497 -9.50 -9.63 -6.62
N ILE A 498 -10.05 -10.12 -7.74
CA ILE A 498 -9.60 -11.42 -8.25
C ILE A 498 -8.09 -11.30 -8.30
N PRO A 499 -7.31 -12.12 -7.57
CA PRO A 499 -5.87 -12.12 -7.69
C PRO A 499 -5.63 -12.25 -9.17
N GLU A 500 -5.14 -11.16 -9.76
CA GLU A 500 -5.25 -10.82 -11.18
C GLU A 500 -5.18 -12.12 -11.95
N GLN A 501 -6.23 -12.48 -12.72
CA GLN A 501 -6.12 -13.67 -13.58
C GLN A 501 -4.82 -13.46 -14.32
N ILE A 502 -3.76 -14.16 -13.89
CA ILE A 502 -2.39 -13.68 -14.09
C ILE A 502 -2.32 -13.51 -15.58
N SER A 503 -2.24 -12.25 -16.02
CA SER A 503 -2.44 -11.99 -17.44
C SER A 503 -1.43 -12.89 -18.15
N PRO A 504 -1.78 -13.49 -19.30
CA PRO A 504 -0.84 -14.39 -19.94
C PRO A 504 0.56 -13.76 -20.09
N ALA A 505 0.64 -12.44 -20.28
CA ALA A 505 1.87 -11.66 -20.22
C ALA A 505 2.61 -11.71 -18.86
N VAL A 506 1.91 -11.52 -17.73
CA VAL A 506 2.51 -11.66 -16.38
C VAL A 506 3.00 -13.09 -16.15
N LEU A 507 2.25 -14.12 -16.58
CA LEU A 507 2.67 -15.51 -16.43
C LEU A 507 3.90 -15.84 -17.29
N ILE A 508 3.92 -15.36 -18.54
CA ILE A 508 5.09 -15.46 -19.42
C ILE A 508 6.31 -14.85 -18.75
N ARG A 509 6.14 -13.67 -18.13
CA ARG A 509 7.23 -12.97 -17.44
C ARG A 509 7.71 -13.70 -16.20
N GLN A 510 6.81 -14.18 -15.34
CA GLN A 510 7.18 -14.99 -14.17
C GLN A 510 7.93 -16.26 -14.57
N ASN A 511 7.50 -16.93 -15.65
CA ASN A 511 8.20 -18.12 -16.17
C ASN A 511 9.58 -17.75 -16.73
N PHE A 512 9.71 -16.62 -17.43
CA PHE A 512 10.99 -16.11 -17.89
C PHE A 512 11.94 -15.82 -16.71
N ASP A 513 11.45 -15.13 -15.67
CA ASP A 513 12.23 -14.80 -14.48
C ASP A 513 12.74 -16.05 -13.78
N GLN A 514 11.89 -17.07 -13.63
CA GLN A 514 12.29 -18.37 -13.08
C GLN A 514 13.38 -19.05 -13.91
N LEU A 515 13.26 -19.06 -15.25
CA LEU A 515 14.27 -19.64 -16.13
C LEU A 515 15.61 -18.90 -16.04
N ARG A 516 15.56 -17.57 -15.93
CA ARG A 516 16.74 -16.72 -15.73
C ARG A 516 17.40 -16.99 -14.39
N GLU A 517 16.64 -17.06 -13.30
CA GLU A 517 17.15 -17.42 -11.97
C GLU A 517 17.81 -18.80 -11.97
N MET A 518 17.17 -19.80 -12.58
CA MET A 518 17.74 -21.14 -12.74
C MET A 518 19.07 -21.11 -13.50
N PHE A 519 19.15 -20.36 -14.60
CA PHE A 519 20.37 -20.22 -15.39
C PHE A 519 21.54 -19.68 -14.57
N TYR A 520 21.32 -18.57 -13.86
CA TYR A 520 22.38 -17.94 -13.06
C TYR A 520 22.69 -18.68 -11.76
N ALA A 521 21.78 -19.53 -11.27
CA ALA A 521 22.06 -20.50 -10.22
C ALA A 521 22.95 -21.68 -10.68
N GLY A 522 23.33 -21.73 -11.97
CA GLY A 522 24.21 -22.75 -12.52
C GLY A 522 23.51 -24.02 -13.01
N GLU A 523 22.19 -23.97 -13.23
CA GLU A 523 21.45 -25.07 -13.85
C GLU A 523 21.97 -25.37 -15.27
N ASN A 524 21.74 -26.60 -15.74
CA ASN A 524 22.16 -27.03 -17.07
C ASN A 524 21.59 -26.09 -18.17
N PRO A 525 22.46 -25.43 -18.98
CA PRO A 525 22.02 -24.52 -20.04
C PRO A 525 21.04 -25.13 -21.05
N LEU A 526 21.13 -26.44 -21.33
CA LEU A 526 20.19 -27.12 -22.22
C LEU A 526 18.76 -27.14 -21.66
N LYS A 527 18.61 -27.34 -20.36
CA LYS A 527 17.29 -27.37 -19.69
C LYS A 527 16.65 -25.99 -19.71
N VAL A 528 17.42 -24.94 -19.42
CA VAL A 528 16.94 -23.55 -19.48
C VAL A 528 16.56 -23.19 -20.92
N LYS A 529 17.41 -23.53 -21.89
CA LYS A 529 17.14 -23.32 -23.32
C LYS A 529 15.80 -23.93 -23.74
N ASP A 530 15.54 -25.19 -23.38
CA ASP A 530 14.30 -25.87 -23.74
C ASP A 530 13.07 -25.16 -23.12
N GLY A 531 13.21 -24.66 -21.88
CA GLY A 531 12.20 -23.82 -21.23
C GLY A 531 11.96 -22.49 -21.95
N LEU A 532 13.02 -21.80 -22.35
CA LEU A 532 12.92 -20.54 -23.10
C LEU A 532 12.26 -20.76 -24.47
N LEU A 533 12.64 -21.80 -25.21
CA LEU A 533 12.01 -22.14 -26.48
C LEU A 533 10.53 -22.50 -26.31
N SER A 534 10.18 -23.25 -25.27
CA SER A 534 8.77 -23.53 -24.94
C SER A 534 8.00 -22.25 -24.61
N LEU A 535 8.63 -21.28 -23.95
CA LEU A 535 8.04 -19.98 -23.66
C LEU A 535 7.81 -19.19 -24.96
N GLN A 536 8.79 -19.19 -25.87
CA GLN A 536 8.72 -18.53 -27.17
C GLN A 536 7.62 -19.10 -28.08
N GLU A 537 7.31 -20.39 -27.96
CA GLU A 537 6.25 -21.07 -28.72
C GLU A 537 4.84 -20.76 -28.19
N SER A 538 4.73 -20.14 -27.00
CA SER A 538 3.44 -19.78 -26.43
C SER A 538 2.71 -18.74 -27.30
N PRO A 539 1.40 -18.88 -27.54
CA PRO A 539 0.62 -17.86 -28.25
C PRO A 539 0.57 -16.53 -27.51
N ASP A 540 0.86 -16.54 -26.21
CA ASP A 540 0.87 -15.38 -25.32
C ASP A 540 2.24 -14.70 -25.25
N PHE A 541 3.27 -15.28 -25.87
CA PHE A 541 4.59 -14.66 -25.95
C PHE A 541 4.59 -13.57 -27.02
N VAL A 542 4.59 -12.32 -26.57
CA VAL A 542 4.54 -11.15 -27.46
C VAL A 542 5.85 -10.36 -27.33
N CYS A 543 6.61 -10.39 -28.42
CA CYS A 543 7.73 -9.46 -28.65
C CYS A 543 7.37 -8.53 -29.79
N ASP A 544 6.50 -7.54 -29.53
CA ASP A 544 6.22 -6.52 -30.54
C ASP A 544 7.35 -5.49 -30.55
N LEU A 545 7.89 -5.24 -31.75
CA LEU A 545 8.93 -4.25 -32.03
C LEU A 545 8.34 -2.83 -32.18
N ARG A 546 7.01 -2.67 -32.12
CA ARG A 546 6.31 -1.44 -32.51
C ARG A 546 5.51 -0.73 -31.43
N GLU A 547 5.43 -1.26 -30.22
CA GLU A 547 4.78 -0.56 -29.11
C GLU A 547 5.81 -0.08 -28.09
N GLU A 548 6.47 1.02 -28.43
CA GLU A 548 6.68 2.09 -27.44
C GLU A 548 5.28 2.65 -27.09
N SER A 549 4.47 1.89 -26.34
CA SER A 549 3.20 2.37 -25.83
C SER A 549 3.45 3.32 -24.66
N TYR A 550 3.91 4.53 -25.01
CA TYR A 550 4.21 5.67 -24.13
C TYR A 550 3.04 6.14 -23.24
N LEU A 551 1.90 5.46 -23.21
CA LEU A 551 0.68 6.00 -22.61
C LEU A 551 0.11 5.23 -21.42
N LEU A 552 0.52 3.99 -21.13
CA LEU A 552 0.00 3.30 -19.94
C LEU A 552 0.98 2.38 -19.20
N ASP A 553 2.18 2.08 -19.72
CA ASP A 553 3.11 1.15 -19.06
C ASP A 553 4.55 1.70 -19.01
N TRP A 554 4.72 2.87 -18.38
CA TRP A 554 6.03 3.46 -18.07
C TRP A 554 6.85 2.60 -17.09
N GLN A 555 6.32 1.47 -16.64
CA GLN A 555 6.88 0.71 -15.52
C GLN A 555 7.70 -0.49 -15.96
N TYR A 556 7.67 -0.88 -17.24
CA TYR A 556 8.35 -2.10 -17.68
C TYR A 556 8.96 -1.99 -19.10
N PRO A 557 10.29 -2.08 -19.23
CA PRO A 557 10.93 -2.26 -20.54
C PRO A 557 10.43 -3.54 -21.21
N SER A 558 10.51 -3.57 -22.53
CA SER A 558 10.41 -4.83 -23.28
C SER A 558 11.42 -5.83 -22.69
N TYR A 559 10.93 -6.96 -22.17
CA TYR A 559 11.76 -8.07 -21.65
C TYR A 559 12.42 -8.88 -22.78
N CYS A 560 12.05 -8.61 -24.04
CA CYS A 560 12.50 -9.38 -25.20
C CYS A 560 14.01 -9.31 -25.49
N PRO A 561 14.69 -8.15 -25.41
CA PRO A 561 16.14 -8.10 -25.56
C PRO A 561 16.85 -8.99 -24.53
N ASP A 562 16.38 -9.00 -23.27
CA ASP A 562 16.90 -9.87 -22.21
C ASP A 562 16.61 -11.34 -22.53
N PHE A 563 15.37 -11.67 -22.88
CA PHE A 563 14.98 -13.02 -23.27
C PHE A 563 15.88 -13.60 -24.36
N TYR A 564 16.09 -12.86 -25.45
CA TYR A 564 16.94 -13.31 -26.55
C TYR A 564 18.43 -13.31 -26.15
N TYR A 565 18.87 -12.38 -25.31
CA TYR A 565 20.22 -12.40 -24.77
C TYR A 565 20.48 -13.67 -23.95
N LEU A 566 19.58 -14.01 -23.01
CA LEU A 566 19.65 -15.23 -22.22
C LEU A 566 19.57 -16.49 -23.11
N LEU A 567 18.68 -16.51 -24.10
CA LEU A 567 18.61 -17.61 -25.06
C LEU A 567 19.94 -17.78 -25.81
N GLY A 568 20.57 -16.69 -26.23
CA GLY A 568 21.91 -16.70 -26.82
C GLY A 568 22.97 -17.28 -25.88
N LEU A 569 22.95 -16.90 -24.60
CA LEU A 569 23.84 -17.45 -23.58
C LEU A 569 23.64 -18.96 -23.40
N THR A 570 22.40 -19.44 -23.39
CA THR A 570 22.13 -20.88 -23.26
C THR A 570 22.66 -21.68 -24.45
N TYR A 571 22.56 -21.14 -25.68
CA TYR A 571 23.18 -21.75 -26.86
C TYR A 571 24.70 -21.75 -26.78
N GLU A 572 25.29 -20.64 -26.36
CA GLU A 572 26.75 -20.51 -26.25
C GLU A 572 27.33 -21.52 -25.26
N LEU A 573 26.77 -21.57 -24.05
CA LEU A 573 27.24 -22.45 -22.98
C LEU A 573 26.90 -23.94 -23.21
N SER A 574 25.91 -24.24 -24.05
CA SER A 574 25.63 -25.61 -24.49
C SER A 574 26.46 -26.05 -25.70
N GLY A 575 27.26 -25.16 -26.29
CA GLY A 575 28.15 -25.45 -27.41
C GLY A 575 27.55 -25.26 -28.81
N ASP A 576 26.29 -24.81 -28.92
CA ASP A 576 25.67 -24.47 -30.21
C ASP A 576 26.00 -23.03 -30.62
N GLN A 577 27.26 -22.84 -31.03
CA GLN A 577 27.80 -21.54 -31.43
C GLN A 577 27.03 -20.91 -32.60
N GLY A 578 26.52 -21.72 -33.52
CA GLY A 578 25.78 -21.23 -34.68
C GLY A 578 24.46 -20.58 -34.30
N SER A 579 23.73 -21.19 -33.37
CA SER A 579 22.48 -20.62 -32.84
C SER A 579 22.77 -19.42 -31.93
N ALA A 580 23.81 -19.49 -31.10
CA ALA A 580 24.23 -18.36 -30.25
C ALA A 580 24.47 -17.08 -31.06
N VAL A 581 25.28 -17.17 -32.12
CA VAL A 581 25.57 -16.03 -33.01
C VAL A 581 24.30 -15.47 -33.67
N ARG A 582 23.39 -16.34 -34.14
CA ARG A 582 22.12 -15.89 -34.74
C ARG A 582 21.24 -15.16 -33.74
N THR A 583 21.14 -15.68 -32.52
CA THR A 583 20.32 -15.07 -31.47
C THR A 583 20.92 -13.75 -30.99
N TYR A 584 22.23 -13.69 -30.76
CA TYR A 584 22.92 -12.43 -30.44
C TYR A 584 22.79 -11.37 -31.55
N TRP A 585 22.89 -11.79 -32.82
CA TRP A 585 22.66 -10.91 -33.95
C TRP A 585 21.22 -10.38 -33.97
N GLN A 586 20.24 -11.20 -33.60
CA GLN A 586 18.85 -10.77 -33.46
C GLN A 586 18.70 -9.67 -32.39
N VAL A 587 19.31 -9.84 -31.21
CA VAL A 587 19.32 -8.80 -30.16
C VAL A 587 19.88 -7.49 -30.71
N TRP A 588 21.04 -7.54 -31.36
CA TRP A 588 21.69 -6.34 -31.89
C TRP A 588 20.87 -5.66 -33.01
N ARG A 589 20.31 -6.45 -33.92
CA ARG A 589 19.57 -5.95 -35.09
C ARG A 589 18.19 -5.41 -34.72
N ASP A 590 17.44 -6.14 -33.89
CA ASP A 590 16.04 -5.86 -33.61
C ASP A 590 15.87 -4.90 -32.42
N TYR A 591 16.85 -4.83 -31.53
CA TYR A 591 16.84 -3.96 -30.34
C TYR A 591 18.13 -3.12 -30.21
N PRO A 592 18.54 -2.37 -31.24
CA PRO A 592 19.86 -1.72 -31.29
C PRO A 592 20.11 -0.69 -30.18
N ASN A 593 19.04 -0.14 -29.59
CA ASN A 593 19.12 0.84 -28.51
C ASN A 593 19.12 0.18 -27.11
N SER A 594 18.89 -1.13 -27.02
CA SER A 594 18.93 -1.84 -25.74
C SER A 594 20.37 -1.95 -25.23
N PRO A 595 20.63 -1.80 -23.92
CA PRO A 595 21.94 -2.10 -23.35
C PRO A 595 22.39 -3.56 -23.57
N PHE A 596 21.45 -4.50 -23.71
CA PHE A 596 21.76 -5.86 -24.16
C PHE A 596 22.39 -5.92 -25.55
N ALA A 597 22.03 -5.00 -26.47
CA ALA A 597 22.66 -4.89 -27.78
C ALA A 597 24.15 -4.52 -27.69
N HIS A 598 24.54 -3.73 -26.68
CA HIS A 598 25.95 -3.43 -26.42
C HIS A 598 26.66 -4.65 -25.84
N MET A 599 26.03 -5.38 -24.92
CA MET A 599 26.59 -6.61 -24.35
C MET A 599 26.84 -7.69 -25.43
N VAL A 600 25.91 -7.87 -26.38
CA VAL A 600 26.08 -8.84 -27.49
C VAL A 600 27.12 -8.39 -28.52
N GLN A 601 27.36 -7.09 -28.72
CA GLN A 601 28.42 -6.63 -29.62
C GLN A 601 29.78 -7.20 -29.17
N PHE A 602 30.08 -7.17 -27.87
CA PHE A 602 31.29 -7.78 -27.32
C PHE A 602 31.36 -9.31 -27.48
N LYS A 603 30.22 -9.99 -27.68
CA LYS A 603 30.16 -11.44 -27.97
C LYS A 603 30.37 -11.74 -29.46
N LEU A 604 29.97 -10.83 -30.33
CA LEU A 604 30.02 -10.97 -31.78
C LEU A 604 31.30 -10.41 -32.40
N GLU A 605 32.03 -9.57 -31.66
CA GLU A 605 33.36 -9.11 -32.06
C GLU A 605 34.31 -10.32 -32.20
N PRO A 606 34.95 -10.50 -33.37
CA PRO A 606 35.97 -11.52 -33.52
C PRO A 606 37.13 -11.18 -32.59
N ILE A 607 37.37 -12.02 -31.58
CA ILE A 607 38.56 -11.94 -30.74
C ILE A 607 39.77 -12.13 -31.67
N PRO A 608 40.68 -11.13 -31.79
CA PRO A 608 41.79 -11.16 -32.74
C PRO A 608 42.80 -12.27 -32.47
#